data_AF-A0A957BW48-F1
#
_entry.id   AF-A0A957BW48-F1
#
_cell.length_a   1.000
_cell.length_b   1.000
_cell.length_c   1.000
_cell.angle_alpha   90.00
_cell.angle_beta   90.00
_cell.angle_gamma   90.00
#
_symmetry.space_group_name_H-M   'P 1'
#
loop_
_entity.id
_entity.type
_entity.pdbx_description
1 polymer ?
#
loop_
_entity_poly.entity_id
_entity_poly.type
_entity_poly.pdbx_seq_one_letter_code
_entity_poly.pdbx_strand_id
1 'polypeptide(L)'
;MRTRIDTQTFRLSTTAPKSRALTADRLFWLMAALLVLILVLVILFPFRVPGDTPLYVDLGGRVLDGQRPYIDYFEINTPTIHFLNALPVAYSRLTGMHPVLAYDLLIWLFVAGAAVGVGIIMTRARQDQLLPNTQPWLIPALMVFASYLEWLLVNYGQRDHIFIL
;
A
#
# COMPACT_ATOMS: atom_id res chain seq x y z
N MET A 1 53.87 49.37 -17.19
CA MET A 1 53.93 47.92 -16.87
C MET A 1 52.54 47.48 -16.44
N ARG A 2 51.74 46.91 -17.35
CA ARG A 2 50.35 46.44 -17.06
C ARG A 2 50.38 44.92 -17.10
N THR A 3 50.22 44.29 -15.94
CA THR A 3 50.12 42.84 -15.75
C THR A 3 48.74 42.37 -16.20
N ARG A 4 48.68 41.59 -17.28
CA ARG A 4 47.48 40.88 -17.75
C ARG A 4 47.31 39.65 -16.86
N ILE A 5 46.23 39.59 -16.09
CA ILE A 5 45.84 38.38 -15.35
C ILE A 5 44.96 37.58 -16.32
N ASP A 6 45.49 36.45 -16.82
CA ASP A 6 44.75 35.48 -17.61
C ASP A 6 43.81 34.69 -16.69
N THR A 7 42.53 35.04 -16.73
CA THR A 7 41.46 34.30 -16.05
C THR A 7 41.16 33.03 -16.84
N GLN A 8 41.97 31.98 -16.68
CA GLN A 8 41.64 30.65 -17.18
C GLN A 8 40.38 30.17 -16.46
N THR A 9 39.28 30.15 -17.21
CA THR A 9 37.99 29.63 -16.77
C THR A 9 38.09 28.11 -16.65
N PHE A 10 38.32 27.64 -15.43
CA PHE A 10 38.24 26.24 -15.05
C PHE A 10 36.79 25.74 -15.24
N ARG A 11 36.48 25.25 -16.44
CA ARG A 11 35.22 24.56 -16.74
C ARG A 11 35.28 23.19 -16.06
N LEU A 12 34.72 23.10 -14.86
CA LEU A 12 34.35 21.83 -14.25
C LEU A 12 33.39 21.10 -15.21
N SER A 13 33.87 20.13 -15.96
CA SER A 13 33.01 19.22 -16.71
C SER A 13 32.29 18.32 -15.72
N THR A 14 31.13 18.76 -15.26
CA THR A 14 30.20 17.94 -14.48
C THR A 14 29.54 16.93 -15.40
N THR A 15 30.29 15.92 -15.84
CA THR A 15 29.70 14.68 -16.37
C THR A 15 29.12 13.92 -15.19
N ALA A 16 27.98 14.39 -14.68
CA ALA A 16 27.21 13.65 -13.70
C ALA A 16 26.88 12.28 -14.31
N PRO A 17 27.13 11.17 -13.59
CA PRO A 17 26.84 9.85 -14.12
C PRO A 17 25.35 9.78 -14.46
N LYS A 18 25.02 9.42 -15.70
CA LYS A 18 23.64 9.12 -16.12
C LYS A 18 23.14 7.97 -15.24
N SER A 19 22.37 8.30 -14.20
CA SER A 19 21.74 7.29 -13.36
C SER A 19 20.85 6.43 -14.25
N ARG A 20 21.09 5.12 -14.24
CA ARG A 20 20.34 4.17 -15.06
C ARG A 20 18.98 3.98 -14.40
N ALA A 21 18.02 4.83 -14.76
CA ALA A 21 16.66 4.73 -14.22
C ALA A 21 16.10 3.32 -14.44
N LEU A 22 15.41 2.79 -13.42
CA LEU A 22 14.70 1.52 -13.54
C LEU A 22 13.63 1.67 -14.64
N THR A 23 13.53 0.68 -15.51
CA THR A 23 12.49 0.64 -16.53
C THR A 23 11.14 0.31 -15.89
N ALA A 24 10.06 0.77 -16.50
CA ALA A 24 8.68 0.52 -16.06
C ALA A 24 8.42 -0.99 -15.80
N ASP A 25 8.90 -1.87 -16.68
CA ASP A 25 8.73 -3.31 -16.54
C ASP A 25 9.44 -3.86 -15.29
N ARG A 26 10.64 -3.36 -14.97
CA ARG A 26 11.36 -3.77 -13.76
C ARG A 26 10.62 -3.33 -12.50
N LEU A 27 10.06 -2.14 -12.49
CA LEU A 27 9.26 -1.64 -11.37
C LEU A 27 7.99 -2.48 -11.16
N PHE A 28 7.31 -2.87 -12.23
CA PHE A 28 6.17 -3.77 -12.16
C PHE A 28 6.56 -5.13 -11.56
N TRP A 29 7.62 -5.76 -12.05
CA TRP A 29 8.08 -7.05 -11.53
C TRP A 29 8.59 -6.97 -10.09
N LEU A 30 9.26 -5.87 -9.70
CA LEU A 30 9.65 -5.63 -8.32
C LEU A 30 8.42 -5.52 -7.39
N MET A 31 7.41 -4.76 -7.82
CA MET A 31 6.14 -4.64 -7.09
C MET A 31 5.45 -6.01 -6.94
N ALA A 32 5.38 -6.79 -8.03
CA ALA A 32 4.78 -8.11 -8.01
C ALA A 32 5.54 -9.08 -7.09
N ALA A 33 6.86 -9.09 -7.16
CA ALA A 33 7.71 -9.90 -6.27
C ALA A 33 7.53 -9.51 -4.80
N LEU A 34 7.41 -8.21 -4.52
CA LEU A 34 7.14 -7.71 -3.17
C LEU A 34 5.77 -8.16 -2.65
N LEU A 35 4.71 -8.07 -3.48
CA LEU A 35 3.38 -8.58 -3.11
C LEU A 35 3.39 -10.08 -2.82
N VAL A 36 4.10 -10.88 -3.62
CA VAL A 36 4.24 -12.32 -3.39
C VAL A 36 4.98 -12.60 -2.07
N LEU A 37 6.09 -11.89 -1.80
CA LEU A 37 6.82 -12.01 -0.55
C LEU A 37 5.91 -11.71 0.64
N ILE A 38 5.13 -10.63 0.57
CA ILE A 38 4.19 -10.24 1.61
C ILE A 38 3.13 -11.32 1.84
N LEU A 39 2.54 -11.85 0.76
CA LEU A 39 1.54 -12.92 0.87
C LEU A 39 2.11 -14.16 1.56
N VAL A 40 3.35 -14.55 1.23
CA VAL A 40 4.05 -15.64 1.91
C VAL A 40 4.23 -15.32 3.40
N LEU A 41 4.65 -14.10 3.75
CA LEU A 41 4.83 -13.70 5.15
C LEU A 41 3.51 -13.70 5.94
N VAL A 42 2.41 -13.25 5.34
CA VAL A 42 1.08 -13.28 5.98
C VAL A 42 0.64 -14.72 6.27
N ILE A 43 0.90 -15.64 5.33
CA ILE A 43 0.60 -17.07 5.52
C ILE A 43 1.49 -17.70 6.60
N LEU A 44 2.78 -17.33 6.65
CA LEU A 44 3.72 -17.86 7.64
C LEU A 44 3.51 -17.28 9.05
N PHE A 45 3.00 -16.05 9.16
CA PHE A 45 2.78 -15.33 10.41
C PHE A 45 1.33 -14.82 10.55
N PRO A 46 0.32 -15.72 10.54
CA PRO A 46 -1.11 -15.36 10.43
C PRO A 46 -1.69 -14.67 11.67
N PHE A 47 -0.94 -14.64 12.77
CA PHE A 47 -1.33 -14.01 14.03
C PHE A 47 -0.53 -12.73 14.34
N ARG A 48 0.16 -12.17 13.33
CA ARG A 48 0.80 -10.86 13.47
C ARG A 48 -0.28 -9.77 13.36
N VAL A 49 -1.04 -9.61 14.44
CA VAL A 49 -2.20 -8.70 14.46
C VAL A 49 -1.80 -7.35 15.05
N PRO A 50 -1.94 -6.24 14.30
CA PRO A 50 -1.64 -4.92 14.81
C PRO A 50 -2.78 -4.34 15.67
N GLY A 51 -2.41 -3.65 16.75
CA GLY A 51 -3.27 -2.79 17.58
C GLY A 51 -4.72 -3.25 17.73
N ASP A 52 -5.64 -2.43 17.18
CA ASP A 52 -7.09 -2.56 17.32
C ASP A 52 -7.72 -3.53 16.30
N THR A 53 -6.94 -4.17 15.41
CA THR A 53 -7.50 -5.09 14.41
C THR A 53 -8.34 -6.23 15.01
N PRO A 54 -7.97 -6.88 16.14
CA PRO A 54 -8.82 -7.89 16.76
C PRO A 54 -10.17 -7.32 17.19
N LEU A 55 -10.18 -6.09 17.71
CA LEU A 55 -11.41 -5.38 18.10
C LEU A 55 -12.27 -5.14 16.86
N TYR A 56 -11.70 -4.60 15.78
CA TYR A 56 -12.48 -4.33 14.57
C TYR A 56 -13.04 -5.60 13.92
N VAL A 57 -12.30 -6.72 13.97
CA VAL A 57 -12.79 -8.03 13.55
C VAL A 57 -13.96 -8.49 14.43
N ASP A 58 -13.90 -8.32 15.76
CA ASP A 58 -15.04 -8.61 16.65
C ASP A 58 -16.26 -7.74 16.30
N LEU A 59 -16.06 -6.43 16.10
CA LEU A 59 -17.13 -5.51 15.73
C LEU A 59 -17.78 -5.89 14.38
N GLY A 60 -16.97 -6.32 13.40
CA GLY A 60 -17.46 -6.86 12.14
C GLY A 60 -18.34 -8.09 12.33
N GLY A 61 -17.97 -8.99 13.26
CA GLY A 61 -18.79 -10.13 13.65
C GLY A 61 -20.12 -9.72 14.25
N ARG A 62 -20.12 -8.75 15.17
CA ARG A 62 -21.34 -8.21 15.79
C ARG A 62 -22.31 -7.63 14.76
N VAL A 63 -21.79 -6.89 13.78
CA VAL A 63 -22.61 -6.36 12.67
C VAL A 63 -23.26 -7.50 11.88
N LEU A 64 -22.50 -8.55 11.55
CA LEU A 64 -23.05 -9.72 10.85
C LEU A 64 -24.06 -10.50 11.69
N ASP A 65 -23.96 -10.43 13.01
CA ASP A 65 -24.92 -11.02 13.95
C ASP A 65 -26.16 -10.12 14.17
N GLY A 66 -26.26 -9.00 13.44
CA GLY A 66 -27.40 -8.10 13.46
C GLY A 66 -27.34 -7.02 14.55
N GLN A 67 -26.23 -6.90 15.28
CA GLN A 67 -26.05 -5.82 16.26
C GLN A 67 -25.79 -4.48 15.56
N ARG A 68 -26.38 -3.41 16.09
CA ARG A 68 -26.30 -2.06 15.53
C ARG A 68 -25.22 -1.24 16.25
N PRO A 69 -24.28 -0.62 15.50
CA PRO A 69 -23.29 0.29 16.07
C PRO A 69 -23.94 1.40 16.91
N TYR A 70 -23.35 1.70 18.08
CA TYR A 70 -23.78 2.73 19.05
C TYR A 70 -25.12 2.53 19.72
N ILE A 71 -25.85 1.46 19.39
CA ILE A 71 -27.10 1.09 20.08
C ILE A 71 -26.85 -0.13 20.94
N ASP A 72 -26.33 -1.20 20.32
CA ASP A 72 -26.15 -2.49 20.99
C ASP A 72 -24.71 -2.64 21.54
N TYR A 73 -23.76 -1.85 21.04
CA TYR A 73 -22.40 -1.75 21.54
C TYR A 73 -21.78 -0.38 21.23
N PHE A 74 -20.72 0.00 21.96
CA PHE A 74 -20.06 1.31 21.84
C PHE A 74 -18.62 1.17 21.32
N GLU A 75 -18.23 2.07 20.41
CA GLU A 75 -16.89 2.20 19.82
C GLU A 75 -16.64 3.69 19.53
N ILE A 76 -15.40 4.18 19.62
CA ILE A 76 -15.09 5.60 19.40
C ILE A 76 -14.99 5.92 17.91
N ASN A 77 -14.53 4.96 17.11
CA ASN A 77 -14.39 5.09 15.67
C ASN A 77 -15.74 5.15 14.95
N THR A 78 -15.79 5.79 13.77
CA THR A 78 -17.02 5.98 12.97
C THR A 78 -17.67 4.66 12.54
N PRO A 79 -19.01 4.60 12.34
CA PRO A 79 -19.70 3.35 12.04
C PRO A 79 -19.17 2.62 10.80
N THR A 80 -18.58 3.36 9.84
CA THR A 80 -18.00 2.80 8.62
C THR A 80 -16.97 1.72 8.88
N ILE A 81 -16.12 1.84 9.91
CA ILE A 81 -15.08 0.83 10.17
C ILE A 81 -15.70 -0.53 10.54
N HIS A 82 -16.88 -0.53 11.16
CA HIS A 82 -17.58 -1.73 11.59
C HIS A 82 -18.09 -2.53 10.38
N PHE A 83 -18.69 -1.82 9.42
CA PHE A 83 -19.18 -2.42 8.18
C PHE A 83 -18.05 -2.88 7.26
N LEU A 84 -16.96 -2.12 7.18
CA LEU A 84 -15.78 -2.52 6.41
C LEU A 84 -15.18 -3.83 6.95
N ASN A 85 -15.11 -3.97 8.28
CA ASN A 85 -14.62 -5.19 8.92
C ASN A 85 -15.61 -6.34 8.93
N ALA A 86 -16.89 -6.11 8.59
CA ALA A 86 -17.84 -7.20 8.38
C ALA A 86 -17.47 -8.07 7.15
N LEU A 87 -16.84 -7.48 6.12
CA LEU A 87 -16.42 -8.22 4.92
C LEU A 87 -15.42 -9.36 5.21
N PRO A 88 -14.28 -9.12 5.87
CA PRO A 88 -13.34 -10.21 6.17
C PRO A 88 -13.92 -11.24 7.14
N VAL A 89 -14.81 -10.85 8.05
CA VAL A 89 -15.51 -11.80 8.94
C VAL A 89 -16.50 -12.65 8.14
N ALA A 90 -17.23 -12.06 7.19
CA ALA A 90 -18.12 -12.81 6.31
C ALA A 90 -17.34 -13.83 5.47
N TYR A 91 -16.19 -13.40 4.90
CA TYR A 91 -15.29 -14.30 4.18
C TYR A 91 -14.75 -15.43 5.05
N SER A 92 -14.36 -15.12 6.29
CA SER A 92 -13.95 -16.11 7.29
C SER A 92 -15.05 -17.13 7.58
N ARG A 93 -16.29 -16.68 7.81
CA ARG A 93 -17.45 -17.57 8.03
C ARG A 93 -17.75 -18.46 6.82
N LEU A 94 -17.57 -17.94 5.60
CA LEU A 94 -17.80 -18.69 4.35
C LEU A 94 -16.72 -19.74 4.06
N THR A 95 -15.46 -19.45 4.43
CA THR A 95 -14.30 -20.29 4.09
C THR A 95 -13.81 -21.18 5.24
N GLY A 96 -14.25 -20.90 6.48
CA GLY A 96 -13.70 -21.51 7.69
C GLY A 96 -12.30 -20.99 8.07
N MET A 97 -11.78 -19.99 7.35
CA MET A 97 -10.48 -19.38 7.64
C MET A 97 -10.54 -18.58 8.94
N HIS A 98 -9.44 -18.51 9.69
CA HIS A 98 -9.36 -17.65 10.87
C HIS A 98 -9.63 -16.17 10.49
N PRO A 99 -10.48 -15.43 11.23
CA PRO A 99 -10.98 -14.12 10.80
C PRO A 99 -9.89 -13.05 10.69
N VAL A 100 -8.84 -13.14 11.52
CA VAL A 100 -7.66 -12.27 11.40
C VAL A 100 -6.89 -12.52 10.10
N LEU A 101 -6.70 -13.78 9.71
CA LEU A 101 -6.00 -14.10 8.46
C LEU A 101 -6.85 -13.67 7.26
N ALA A 102 -8.16 -13.90 7.32
CA ALA A 102 -9.11 -13.40 6.32
C ALA A 102 -9.04 -11.87 6.18
N TYR A 103 -8.93 -11.17 7.31
CA TYR A 103 -8.73 -9.72 7.35
C TYR A 103 -7.44 -9.32 6.63
N ASP A 104 -6.29 -9.87 7.02
CA ASP A 104 -5.00 -9.50 6.43
C ASP A 104 -4.95 -9.75 4.93
N LEU A 105 -5.45 -10.92 4.48
CA LEU A 105 -5.50 -11.26 3.06
C LEU A 105 -6.36 -10.28 2.26
N LEU A 106 -7.49 -9.85 2.82
CA LEU A 106 -8.40 -8.93 2.17
C LEU A 106 -7.81 -7.52 2.08
N ILE A 107 -7.10 -7.06 3.11
CA ILE A 107 -6.36 -5.78 3.05
C ILE A 107 -5.27 -5.83 1.98
N TRP A 108 -4.47 -6.90 1.94
CA TRP A 108 -3.44 -7.04 0.90
C TRP A 108 -4.01 -7.16 -0.51
N LEU A 109 -5.19 -7.77 -0.65
CA LEU A 109 -5.92 -7.77 -1.91
C LEU A 109 -6.34 -6.36 -2.34
N PHE A 110 -6.83 -5.54 -1.41
CA PHE A 110 -7.16 -4.13 -1.69
C PHE A 110 -5.92 -3.32 -2.07
N VAL A 111 -4.79 -3.50 -1.38
CA VAL A 111 -3.52 -2.83 -1.71
C VAL A 111 -3.05 -3.22 -3.11
N ALA A 112 -3.10 -4.51 -3.43
CA ALA A 112 -2.74 -4.98 -4.77
C ALA A 112 -3.68 -4.40 -5.84
N GLY A 113 -4.99 -4.40 -5.57
CA GLY A 113 -5.99 -3.82 -6.46
C GLY A 113 -5.78 -2.32 -6.71
N ALA A 114 -5.58 -1.55 -5.64
CA ALA A 114 -5.30 -0.12 -5.70
C ALA A 114 -4.00 0.17 -6.47
N ALA A 115 -2.90 -0.54 -6.15
CA ALA A 115 -1.62 -0.38 -6.83
C ALA A 115 -1.73 -0.69 -8.33
N VAL A 116 -2.41 -1.77 -8.71
CA VAL A 116 -2.66 -2.10 -10.11
C VAL A 116 -3.53 -1.04 -10.79
N GLY A 117 -4.61 -0.58 -10.14
CA GLY A 117 -5.49 0.48 -10.65
C GLY A 117 -4.74 1.78 -10.92
N VAL A 118 -3.94 2.24 -9.95
CA VAL A 118 -3.08 3.43 -10.11
C VAL A 118 -2.08 3.22 -11.25
N GLY A 119 -1.44 2.06 -11.33
CA GLY A 119 -0.49 1.76 -12.41
C GLY A 119 -1.12 1.77 -13.80
N ILE A 120 -2.35 1.26 -13.93
CA ILE A 120 -3.13 1.32 -15.18
C ILE A 120 -3.46 2.77 -15.53
N ILE A 121 -3.96 3.56 -14.57
CA ILE A 121 -4.31 4.98 -14.78
C ILE A 121 -3.07 5.76 -15.21
N MET A 122 -1.93 5.58 -14.53
CA MET A 122 -0.68 6.25 -14.86
C MET A 122 -0.12 5.82 -16.23
N THR A 123 -0.26 4.55 -16.59
CA THR A 123 0.15 4.05 -17.92
C THR A 123 -0.67 4.71 -19.02
N ARG A 124 -2.00 4.82 -18.84
CA ARG A 124 -2.89 5.51 -19.78
C ARG A 124 -2.56 7.00 -19.85
N ALA A 125 -2.41 7.69 -18.73
CA ALA A 125 -2.04 9.10 -18.69
C ALA A 125 -0.69 9.40 -19.38
N ARG A 126 0.26 8.47 -19.32
CA ARG A 126 1.51 8.57 -20.06
C ARG A 126 1.31 8.38 -21.57
N GLN A 127 0.49 7.41 -21.98
CA GLN A 127 0.14 7.18 -23.38
C GLN A 127 -0.56 8.38 -24.01
N ASP A 128 -1.46 9.02 -23.25
CA ASP A 128 -2.18 10.24 -23.62
C ASP A 128 -1.31 11.51 -23.56
N GLN A 129 0.00 11.36 -23.30
CA GLN A 129 0.98 12.44 -23.17
C GLN A 129 0.65 13.50 -22.09
N LEU A 130 -0.25 13.20 -21.16
CA LEU A 130 -0.53 14.04 -20.00
C LEU A 130 0.65 14.05 -19.02
N LEU A 131 1.38 12.92 -18.94
CA LEU A 131 2.52 12.71 -18.06
C LEU A 131 3.69 12.00 -18.79
N PRO A 132 4.32 12.65 -19.80
CA PRO A 132 5.18 11.97 -20.78
C PRO A 132 6.49 11.40 -20.21
N ASN A 133 6.99 11.98 -19.12
CA ASN A 133 8.26 11.60 -18.49
C ASN A 133 8.10 10.79 -17.19
N THR A 134 6.88 10.34 -16.88
CA THR A 134 6.59 9.67 -15.62
C THR A 134 6.78 8.15 -15.74
N GLN A 135 7.36 7.53 -14.72
CA GLN A 135 7.41 6.06 -14.59
C GLN A 135 6.07 5.57 -13.99
N PRO A 136 5.20 4.89 -14.76
CA PRO A 136 3.82 4.63 -14.34
C PRO A 136 3.71 3.66 -13.16
N TRP A 137 4.72 2.81 -12.96
CA TRP A 137 4.75 1.82 -11.88
C TRP A 137 5.55 2.25 -10.66
N LEU A 138 6.15 3.45 -10.67
CA LEU A 138 6.91 3.95 -9.53
C LEU A 138 6.01 4.22 -8.32
N ILE A 139 4.90 4.95 -8.53
CA ILE A 139 3.97 5.27 -7.44
C ILE A 139 3.32 3.98 -6.89
N PRO A 140 2.76 3.08 -7.72
CA PRO A 140 2.27 1.78 -7.24
C PRO A 140 3.29 0.98 -6.44
N ALA A 141 4.54 0.89 -6.92
CA ALA A 141 5.58 0.15 -6.22
C ALA A 141 5.91 0.78 -4.86
N LEU A 142 5.95 2.12 -4.78
CA LEU A 142 6.13 2.84 -3.52
C LEU A 142 4.94 2.66 -2.57
N MET A 143 3.70 2.60 -3.08
CA MET A 143 2.52 2.33 -2.26
C MET A 143 2.56 0.94 -1.62
N VAL A 144 2.90 -0.09 -2.40
CA VAL A 144 3.06 -1.46 -1.87
C VAL A 144 4.21 -1.52 -0.86
N PHE A 145 5.32 -0.85 -1.15
CA PHE A 145 6.46 -0.81 -0.25
C PHE A 145 6.15 -0.07 1.05
N ALA A 146 5.50 1.09 0.99
CA ALA A 146 5.06 1.82 2.18
C ALA A 146 4.08 0.99 3.03
N SER A 147 3.11 0.33 2.38
CA SER A 147 2.19 -0.61 3.02
C SER A 147 2.94 -1.73 3.76
N TYR A 148 3.97 -2.28 3.13
CA TYR A 148 4.81 -3.31 3.73
C TYR A 148 5.59 -2.81 4.95
N LEU A 149 6.14 -1.61 4.88
CA LEU A 149 6.83 -1.00 6.02
C LEU A 149 5.88 -0.81 7.21
N GLU A 150 4.67 -0.31 6.98
CA GLU A 150 3.65 -0.19 8.03
C GLU A 150 3.28 -1.55 8.65
N TRP A 151 3.25 -2.61 7.82
CA TRP A 151 3.01 -3.98 8.30
C TRP A 151 4.16 -4.51 9.17
N LEU A 152 5.40 -4.23 8.78
CA LEU A 152 6.55 -4.52 9.62
C LEU A 152 6.52 -3.76 10.95
N LEU A 153 6.08 -2.50 10.93
CA LEU A 153 5.98 -1.64 12.12
C LEU A 153 4.74 -1.91 12.99
N VAL A 154 3.88 -2.86 12.61
CA VAL A 154 2.69 -3.26 13.39
C VAL A 154 1.66 -2.12 13.51
N ASN A 155 1.62 -1.20 12.53
CA ASN A 155 0.60 -0.15 12.41
C ASN A 155 -0.37 -0.40 11.23
N TYR A 156 -0.18 -1.50 10.52
CA TYR A 156 -0.92 -1.79 9.30
C TYR A 156 -2.38 -2.18 9.54
N GLY A 157 -3.25 -2.03 8.54
CA GLY A 157 -4.68 -2.34 8.68
C GLY A 157 -5.46 -1.39 9.59
N GLN A 158 -4.84 -0.34 10.12
CA GLN A 158 -5.60 0.70 10.81
C GLN A 158 -6.60 1.37 9.87
N ARG A 159 -7.68 1.90 10.46
CA ARG A 159 -8.77 2.61 9.78
C ARG A 159 -8.26 3.58 8.71
N ASP A 160 -7.25 4.36 9.06
CA ASP A 160 -6.73 5.43 8.22
C ASP A 160 -6.05 4.89 6.95
N HIS A 161 -5.49 3.68 6.99
CA HIS A 161 -4.91 3.02 5.83
C HIS A 161 -5.99 2.49 4.88
N ILE A 162 -7.09 1.94 5.40
CA ILE A 162 -8.19 1.42 4.58
C ILE A 162 -8.86 2.54 3.79
N PHE A 163 -9.01 3.74 4.37
CA PHE A 163 -9.64 4.88 3.69
C PHE A 163 -8.82 5.47 2.54
N ILE A 164 -7.52 5.18 2.47
CA ILE A 164 -6.62 5.73 1.43
C ILE A 164 -6.52 4.79 0.21
N LEU A 165 -6.88 3.51 0.37
CA LEU A 165 -6.85 2.48 -0.69
C LEU A 165 -8.05 2.58 -1.64
#